data_AF-D1CT44-F1
#
_entry.id   AF-D1CT44-F1
#
_cell.length_a   1.000
_cell.length_b   1.000
_cell.length_c   1.000
_cell.angle_alpha   90.00
_cell.angle_beta   90.00
_cell.angle_gamma   90.00
#
_symmetry.space_group_name_H-M   'P 1'
#
loop_
_entity.id
_entity.type
_entity.pdbx_description
1 polymer ?
#
loop_
_entity_poly.entity_id
_entity_poly.type
_entity_poly.pdbx_seq_one_letter_code
_entity_poly.pdbx_strand_id
1 'polypeptide(L)'
;TLVPLIAAPERRFLVGRDALLTSLQRSSARPPMLSLRERDRNELDRELELLVDRAIGLDETFQHDALDSIELKNALVGAINHIAQSRGTPFKFDILGFDACLMAGLEVAFQVRNLSSFVVASEEIEPAIGWRYDLLVNSIAAADGNISARDLSSAMVASYIEGMRDYRIRLVTQSAIDMEQIE
;
A
#
# COMPACT_ATOMS: atom_id res chain seq x y z
N THR A 1 -45.76 18.87 -15.71
CA THR A 1 -45.87 18.44 -14.31
C THR A 1 -44.80 17.41 -14.06
N LEU A 2 -43.66 17.85 -13.53
CA LEU A 2 -42.48 17.02 -13.25
C LEU A 2 -42.54 16.60 -11.78
N VAL A 3 -42.49 15.29 -11.52
CA VAL A 3 -42.25 14.72 -10.19
C VAL A 3 -40.76 14.36 -10.13
N PRO A 4 -40.01 14.74 -9.08
CA PRO A 4 -38.59 14.45 -8.98
C PRO A 4 -38.38 13.00 -8.51
N LEU A 5 -37.47 12.29 -9.18
CA LEU A 5 -36.96 11.01 -8.69
C LEU A 5 -35.92 11.30 -7.59
N ILE A 6 -36.16 10.71 -6.43
CA ILE A 6 -35.32 10.79 -5.23
C ILE A 6 -33.92 10.24 -5.54
N ALA A 7 -32.89 11.02 -5.21
CA ALA A 7 -31.50 10.66 -5.36
C ALA A 7 -31.08 9.58 -4.36
N ALA A 8 -30.55 8.46 -4.86
CA ALA A 8 -29.72 7.54 -4.08
C ALA A 8 -28.25 8.05 -4.11
N PRO A 9 -27.47 7.88 -3.03
CA PRO A 9 -26.07 8.28 -3.04
C PRO A 9 -25.25 7.32 -3.90
N GLU A 10 -24.78 7.80 -5.05
CA GLU A 10 -23.88 7.07 -5.93
C GLU A 10 -22.51 6.88 -5.26
N ARG A 11 -22.19 5.65 -4.86
CA ARG A 11 -20.79 5.24 -4.67
C ARG A 11 -20.16 5.04 -6.05
N ARG A 12 -19.45 6.05 -6.54
CA ARG A 12 -18.64 5.95 -7.77
C ARG A 12 -17.24 5.43 -7.41
N PHE A 13 -16.94 4.21 -7.83
CA PHE A 13 -15.57 3.72 -7.92
C PHE A 13 -14.83 4.53 -8.98
N LEU A 14 -13.69 5.11 -8.60
CA LEU A 14 -12.82 5.86 -9.51
C LEU A 14 -11.71 4.91 -9.98
N VAL A 15 -11.95 4.25 -11.11
CA VAL A 15 -10.89 3.66 -11.93
C VAL A 15 -10.63 4.65 -13.06
N GLY A 16 -9.54 5.40 -12.99
CA GLY A 16 -9.26 6.49 -13.91
C GLY A 16 -7.78 6.81 -13.99
N ARG A 17 -7.09 6.15 -14.92
CA ARG A 17 -5.66 6.22 -15.25
C ARG A 17 -5.19 7.63 -15.67
N ASP A 18 -6.11 8.52 -16.04
CA ASP A 18 -5.78 9.75 -16.78
C ASP A 18 -5.60 11.00 -15.91
N ALA A 19 -6.11 11.02 -14.67
CA ALA A 19 -5.99 12.21 -13.81
C ALA A 19 -4.63 12.32 -13.09
N LEU A 20 -3.94 11.19 -12.87
CA LEU A 20 -2.64 11.14 -12.17
C LEU A 20 -1.45 11.50 -13.07
N LEU A 21 -1.57 11.31 -14.39
CA LEU A 21 -0.47 11.54 -15.34
C LEU A 21 -0.10 13.02 -15.46
N THR A 22 -1.08 13.92 -15.34
CA THR A 22 -0.86 15.37 -15.56
C THR A 22 -0.17 16.05 -14.37
N SER A 23 -0.28 15.50 -13.15
CA SER A 23 0.39 16.05 -11.96
C SER A 23 1.81 15.53 -11.75
N LEU A 24 2.13 14.33 -12.26
CA LEU A 24 3.46 13.71 -12.10
C LEU A 24 4.52 14.30 -13.06
N GLN A 25 4.11 14.92 -14.16
CA GLN A 25 5.04 15.46 -15.16
C GLN A 25 5.77 16.75 -14.75
N ARG A 26 5.40 17.41 -13.65
CA ARG A 26 5.95 18.72 -13.28
C ARG A 26 6.99 18.73 -12.17
N SER A 27 7.28 17.60 -11.54
CA SER A 27 8.15 17.58 -10.36
C SER A 27 8.92 16.27 -10.21
N SER A 28 10.06 16.18 -10.88
CA SER A 28 11.36 15.95 -10.21
C SER A 28 12.40 15.68 -11.29
N ALA A 29 13.41 16.55 -11.38
CA ALA A 29 14.67 16.10 -11.97
C ALA A 29 15.21 15.03 -11.01
N ARG A 30 15.15 13.77 -11.42
CA ARG A 30 15.68 12.63 -10.68
C ARG A 30 17.16 12.90 -10.35
N PRO A 31 17.65 12.68 -9.11
CA PRO A 31 19.09 12.49 -8.93
C PRO A 31 19.52 11.32 -9.82
N PRO A 32 20.76 11.30 -10.35
CA PRO A 32 21.16 10.25 -11.27
C PRO A 32 21.08 8.90 -10.58
N MET A 33 20.02 8.15 -10.88
CA MET A 33 19.96 6.73 -10.65
C MET A 33 21.11 6.11 -11.45
N LEU A 34 21.83 5.17 -10.83
CA LEU A 34 23.01 4.51 -11.37
C LEU A 34 22.79 4.18 -12.85
N SER A 35 23.42 4.93 -13.76
CA SER A 35 23.30 4.65 -15.19
C SER A 35 23.89 3.28 -15.43
N LEU A 36 23.04 2.28 -15.65
CA LEU A 36 23.44 0.95 -16.05
C LEU A 36 23.95 1.05 -17.49
N ARG A 37 25.23 1.45 -17.63
CA ARG A 37 26.01 1.21 -18.84
C ARG A 37 25.98 -0.29 -19.11
N GLU A 38 25.99 -0.68 -20.39
CA GLU A 38 26.11 -2.06 -20.84
C GLU A 38 27.26 -2.76 -20.10
N ARG A 39 26.93 -3.48 -19.03
CA ARG A 39 27.83 -4.29 -18.23
C ARG A 39 27.44 -5.75 -18.41
N ASP A 40 28.35 -6.61 -17.98
CA ASP A 40 28.27 -8.05 -18.15
C ASP A 40 26.91 -8.59 -17.65
N ARG A 41 26.27 -9.45 -18.44
CA ARG A 41 24.88 -9.91 -18.20
C ARG A 41 24.71 -10.54 -16.81
N ASN A 42 25.75 -11.24 -16.35
CA ASN A 42 25.79 -11.88 -15.04
C ASN A 42 25.92 -10.90 -13.86
N GLU A 43 26.42 -9.68 -14.10
CA GLU A 43 26.51 -8.61 -13.09
C GLU A 43 25.18 -7.88 -12.99
N LEU A 44 24.51 -7.65 -14.14
CA LEU A 44 23.14 -7.15 -14.22
C LEU A 44 22.15 -8.09 -13.52
N ASP A 45 22.27 -9.40 -13.72
CA ASP A 45 21.39 -10.39 -13.08
C ASP A 45 21.52 -10.35 -11.54
N ARG A 46 22.73 -10.14 -10.99
CA ARG A 46 22.94 -9.99 -9.55
C ARG A 46 22.45 -8.66 -8.99
N GLU A 47 22.66 -7.55 -9.71
CA GLU A 47 22.11 -6.25 -9.31
C GLU A 47 20.58 -6.26 -9.37
N LEU A 48 19.99 -6.94 -10.36
CA LEU A 48 18.55 -7.18 -10.47
C LEU A 48 18.02 -8.05 -9.32
N GLU A 49 18.69 -9.16 -8.98
CA GLU A 49 18.31 -9.98 -7.81
C GLU A 49 18.31 -9.16 -6.51
N LEU A 50 19.34 -8.34 -6.30
CA LEU A 50 19.44 -7.45 -5.13
C LEU A 50 18.39 -6.33 -5.12
N LEU A 51 18.00 -5.84 -6.30
CA LEU A 51 16.92 -4.86 -6.47
C LEU A 51 15.55 -5.50 -6.22
N VAL A 52 15.28 -6.69 -6.74
CA VAL A 52 14.03 -7.43 -6.54
C VAL A 52 13.76 -7.66 -5.05
N ASP A 53 14.79 -8.01 -4.28
CA ASP A 53 14.66 -8.26 -2.83
C ASP A 53 14.25 -7.01 -2.03
N ARG A 54 14.41 -5.80 -2.58
CA ARG A 54 14.12 -4.53 -1.90
C ARG A 54 13.12 -3.65 -2.63
N ALA A 55 12.71 -4.03 -3.83
CA ALA A 55 11.82 -3.27 -4.67
C ALA A 55 10.40 -3.36 -4.15
N ILE A 56 9.78 -2.20 -3.90
CA ILE A 56 8.35 -2.14 -3.62
C ILE A 56 7.64 -1.90 -4.96
N GLY A 57 6.82 -2.86 -5.39
CA GLY A 57 6.05 -2.71 -6.63
C GLY A 57 6.93 -2.57 -7.88
N LEU A 58 7.84 -3.51 -8.09
CA LEU A 58 8.70 -3.58 -9.28
C LEU A 58 7.86 -3.59 -10.58
N ASP A 59 8.13 -2.65 -11.47
CA ASP A 59 7.57 -2.58 -12.81
C ASP A 59 8.58 -3.11 -13.83
N GLU A 60 8.45 -4.40 -14.15
CA GLU A 60 9.25 -5.07 -15.18
C GLU A 60 9.06 -4.47 -16.58
N THR A 61 7.96 -3.76 -16.84
CA THR A 61 7.61 -3.24 -18.16
C THR A 61 8.14 -1.84 -18.43
N PHE A 62 8.58 -1.12 -17.40
CA PHE A 62 9.09 0.24 -17.51
C PHE A 62 10.48 0.37 -16.87
N GLN A 63 11.51 -0.04 -17.62
CA GLN A 63 12.92 0.11 -17.20
C GLN A 63 13.26 -0.56 -15.85
N HIS A 64 12.48 -1.54 -15.40
CA HIS A 64 12.62 -2.17 -14.08
C HIS A 64 12.56 -1.14 -12.93
N ASP A 65 11.73 -0.11 -13.09
CA ASP A 65 11.51 0.92 -12.06
C ASP A 65 10.76 0.31 -10.86
N ALA A 66 11.02 0.79 -9.66
CA ALA A 66 10.36 0.33 -8.45
C ALA A 66 10.16 1.52 -7.51
N LEU A 67 9.13 1.46 -6.67
CA LEU A 67 8.89 2.51 -5.71
C LEU A 67 9.97 2.47 -4.62
N ASP A 68 10.69 3.57 -4.47
CA ASP A 68 11.47 3.81 -3.26
C ASP A 68 10.61 4.39 -2.12
N SER A 69 11.14 4.46 -0.90
CA SER A 69 10.41 4.95 0.27
C SER A 69 10.00 6.44 0.18
N ILE A 70 10.67 7.24 -0.65
CA ILE A 70 10.35 8.65 -0.89
C ILE A 70 9.19 8.74 -1.89
N GLU A 71 9.27 8.01 -2.99
CA GLU A 71 8.22 7.91 -4.01
C GLU A 71 6.93 7.35 -3.43
N LEU A 72 7.02 6.28 -2.63
CA LEU A 72 5.88 5.71 -1.90
C LEU A 72 5.21 6.76 -1.01
N LYS A 73 5.98 7.50 -0.22
CA LYS A 73 5.44 8.57 0.63
C LYS A 73 4.77 9.66 -0.21
N ASN A 74 5.41 10.10 -1.29
CA ASN A 74 4.88 11.14 -2.17
C ASN A 74 3.58 10.69 -2.84
N ALA A 75 3.50 9.43 -3.26
CA ALA A 75 2.29 8.84 -3.82
C ALA A 75 1.15 8.82 -2.78
N LEU A 76 1.42 8.39 -1.55
CA LEU A 76 0.43 8.38 -0.46
C LEU A 76 -0.04 9.78 -0.08
N VAL A 77 0.87 10.76 0.01
CA VAL A 77 0.51 12.17 0.25
C VAL A 77 -0.32 12.73 -0.90
N GLY A 78 0.04 12.40 -2.15
CA GLY A 78 -0.74 12.77 -3.34
C GLY A 78 -2.16 12.22 -3.29
N ALA A 79 -2.32 10.95 -2.92
CA ALA A 79 -3.63 10.31 -2.76
C ALA A 79 -4.45 10.99 -1.64
N ILE A 80 -3.84 11.27 -0.48
CA ILE A 80 -4.49 11.99 0.62
C ILE A 80 -5.01 13.35 0.17
N ASN A 81 -4.17 14.13 -0.52
CA ASN A 81 -4.54 15.46 -1.00
C ASN A 81 -5.66 15.39 -2.03
N HIS A 82 -5.60 14.42 -2.96
CA HIS A 82 -6.65 14.22 -3.96
C HIS A 82 -7.99 13.86 -3.30
N ILE A 83 -7.99 12.93 -2.34
CA ILE A 83 -9.19 12.54 -1.60
C ILE A 83 -9.73 13.72 -0.79
N ALA A 84 -8.86 14.43 -0.07
CA ALA A 84 -9.25 15.59 0.73
C ALA A 84 -9.91 16.67 -0.15
N GLN A 85 -9.34 16.94 -1.33
CA GLN A 85 -9.91 17.89 -2.29
C GLN A 85 -11.27 17.42 -2.81
N SER A 86 -11.41 16.13 -3.14
CA SER A 86 -12.68 15.57 -3.63
C SER A 86 -13.80 15.61 -2.58
N ARG A 87 -13.45 15.50 -1.29
CA ARG A 87 -14.40 15.48 -0.16
C ARG A 87 -14.65 16.87 0.42
N GLY A 88 -13.76 17.84 0.18
CA GLY A 88 -13.79 19.16 0.79
C GLY A 88 -13.38 19.18 2.27
N THR A 89 -12.77 18.11 2.78
CA THR A 89 -12.36 17.96 4.19
C THR A 89 -11.00 17.29 4.27
N PRO A 90 -10.17 17.54 5.31
CA PRO A 90 -8.94 16.79 5.53
C PRO A 90 -9.17 15.27 5.54
N PHE A 91 -8.18 14.53 5.04
CA PHE A 91 -8.23 13.08 4.98
C PHE A 91 -6.96 12.49 5.58
N LYS A 92 -7.11 11.38 6.29
CA LYS A 92 -6.04 10.54 6.84
C LYS A 92 -6.51 9.10 6.70
N PHE A 93 -5.59 8.18 6.42
CA PHE A 93 -5.95 6.76 6.41
C PHE A 93 -6.20 6.26 7.83
N ASP A 94 -7.26 5.49 8.06
CA ASP A 94 -7.41 4.80 9.34
C ASP A 94 -6.39 3.67 9.45
N ILE A 95 -6.22 2.91 8.37
CA ILE A 95 -5.28 1.80 8.26
C ILE A 95 -4.56 1.88 6.92
N LEU A 96 -3.24 1.71 6.93
CA LEU A 96 -2.41 1.49 5.75
C LEU A 96 -1.87 0.06 5.80
N GLY A 97 -2.28 -0.78 4.86
CA GLY A 97 -1.82 -2.16 4.75
C GLY A 97 -0.74 -2.32 3.67
N PHE A 98 0.35 -3.01 4.00
CA PHE A 98 1.40 -3.38 3.06
C PHE A 98 1.43 -4.90 2.88
N ASP A 99 0.78 -5.39 1.83
CA ASP A 99 0.92 -6.76 1.32
C ASP A 99 2.18 -6.83 0.44
N ALA A 100 3.32 -6.60 1.09
CA ALA A 100 4.65 -6.54 0.50
C ALA A 100 5.71 -6.87 1.57
N CYS A 101 6.81 -7.47 1.13
CA CYS A 101 7.90 -7.92 2.01
C CYS A 101 8.56 -6.77 2.76
N LEU A 102 9.02 -7.03 3.99
CA LEU A 102 9.91 -6.14 4.75
C LEU A 102 9.32 -4.75 5.08
N MET A 103 7.99 -4.62 5.10
CA MET A 103 7.31 -3.33 5.28
C MET A 103 6.98 -2.98 6.74
N ALA A 104 7.18 -3.90 7.69
CA ALA A 104 7.06 -3.63 9.12
C ALA A 104 8.35 -3.08 9.77
N GLY A 105 9.21 -2.43 8.98
CA GLY A 105 10.42 -1.77 9.47
C GLY A 105 10.12 -0.41 10.14
N LEU A 106 10.93 -0.03 11.12
CA LEU A 106 10.79 1.26 11.82
C LEU A 106 10.97 2.45 10.86
N GLU A 107 11.85 2.34 9.87
CA GLU A 107 12.09 3.37 8.86
C GLU A 107 10.84 3.62 8.01
N VAL A 108 10.15 2.54 7.61
CA VAL A 108 8.89 2.61 6.85
C VAL A 108 7.80 3.23 7.72
N ALA A 109 7.63 2.73 8.94
CA ALA A 109 6.67 3.27 9.91
C ALA A 109 6.90 4.77 10.12
N PHE A 110 8.14 5.20 10.39
CA PHE A 110 8.48 6.60 10.59
C PHE A 110 8.21 7.46 9.34
N GLN A 111 8.49 6.92 8.15
CA GLN A 111 8.25 7.61 6.88
C GLN A 111 6.76 7.92 6.64
N VAL A 112 5.85 7.04 7.10
CA VAL A 112 4.39 7.15 6.91
C VAL A 112 3.61 7.54 8.18
N ARG A 113 4.27 7.84 9.30
CA ARG A 113 3.65 8.06 10.62
C ARG A 113 2.50 9.06 10.67
N ASN A 114 2.57 10.12 9.85
CA ASN A 114 1.54 11.15 9.82
C ASN A 114 0.41 10.87 8.81
N LEU A 115 0.49 9.75 8.08
CA LEU A 115 -0.43 9.44 6.98
C LEU A 115 -1.54 8.46 7.40
N SER A 116 -1.31 7.67 8.44
CA SER A 116 -2.27 6.66 8.92
C SER A 116 -2.33 6.54 10.45
N SER A 117 -3.38 5.92 10.99
CA SER A 117 -3.46 5.60 12.43
C SER A 117 -2.90 4.20 12.74
N PHE A 118 -3.06 3.24 11.84
CA PHE A 118 -2.41 1.93 11.93
C PHE A 118 -1.69 1.57 10.64
N VAL A 119 -0.55 0.90 10.78
CA VAL A 119 0.12 0.20 9.66
C VAL A 119 0.03 -1.31 9.89
N VAL A 120 -0.40 -2.06 8.88
CA VAL A 120 -0.38 -3.54 8.93
C VAL A 120 0.63 -4.04 7.91
N ALA A 121 1.67 -4.74 8.37
CA ALA A 121 2.78 -5.17 7.54
C ALA A 121 3.60 -6.34 8.15
N SER A 122 4.32 -7.06 7.29
CA SER A 122 5.29 -8.10 7.65
C SER A 122 6.70 -7.53 7.82
N GLU A 123 7.42 -8.02 8.83
CA GLU A 123 8.85 -7.73 9.03
C GLU A 123 9.73 -8.51 8.05
N GLU A 124 9.24 -9.67 7.61
CA GLU A 124 9.97 -10.63 6.78
C GLU A 124 9.34 -10.73 5.39
N ILE A 125 9.88 -11.65 4.59
CA ILE A 125 9.38 -11.97 3.26
C ILE A 125 7.94 -12.51 3.35
N GLU A 126 7.05 -11.87 2.60
CA GLU A 126 5.67 -12.31 2.42
C GLU A 126 5.61 -13.47 1.43
N PRO A 127 4.80 -14.52 1.68
CA PRO A 127 4.58 -15.55 0.68
C PRO A 127 3.91 -14.97 -0.57
N ALA A 128 4.30 -15.45 -1.76
CA ALA A 128 3.79 -14.95 -3.04
C ALA A 128 2.25 -15.05 -3.23
N ILE A 129 1.56 -15.82 -2.39
CA ILE A 129 0.09 -15.89 -2.38
C ILE A 129 -0.58 -14.64 -1.78
N GLY A 130 0.16 -13.85 -0.99
CA GLY A 130 -0.30 -12.61 -0.39
C GLY A 130 -1.41 -12.79 0.65
N TRP A 131 -2.18 -11.72 0.88
CA TRP A 131 -3.22 -11.70 1.89
C TRP A 131 -4.52 -12.39 1.46
N ARG A 132 -5.24 -12.98 2.43
CA ARG A 132 -6.61 -13.49 2.25
C ARG A 132 -7.64 -12.37 2.30
N TYR A 133 -7.70 -11.58 1.23
CA TYR A 133 -8.64 -10.47 1.10
C TYR A 133 -10.11 -10.91 1.22
N ASP A 134 -10.42 -12.15 0.85
CA ASP A 134 -11.76 -12.72 1.04
C ASP A 134 -12.15 -12.80 2.52
N LEU A 135 -11.25 -13.25 3.40
CA LEU A 135 -11.48 -13.29 4.85
C LEU A 135 -11.63 -11.88 5.43
N LEU A 136 -10.80 -10.93 4.96
CA LEU A 136 -10.84 -9.54 5.41
C LEU A 136 -12.15 -8.84 4.98
N VAL A 137 -12.56 -8.96 3.73
CA VAL A 137 -13.80 -8.34 3.25
C VAL A 137 -15.00 -8.95 3.96
N ASN A 138 -14.99 -10.26 4.22
CA ASN A 138 -16.05 -10.92 4.98
C ASN A 138 -16.12 -10.43 6.43
N SER A 139 -14.99 -10.14 7.09
CA SER A 139 -15.00 -9.61 8.47
C SER A 139 -15.59 -8.20 8.53
N ILE A 140 -15.29 -7.35 7.54
CA ILE A 140 -15.88 -6.01 7.41
C ILE A 140 -17.39 -6.11 7.14
N ALA A 141 -17.80 -7.01 6.25
CA ALA A 141 -19.21 -7.22 5.91
C ALA A 141 -20.00 -7.77 7.11
N ALA A 142 -19.44 -8.71 7.87
CA ALA A 142 -20.08 -9.28 9.05
C ALA A 142 -20.25 -8.26 10.19
N ALA A 143 -19.44 -7.20 10.21
CA ALA A 143 -19.56 -6.09 11.15
C ALA A 143 -20.48 -4.96 10.65
N ASP A 144 -21.18 -5.14 9.51
CA ASP A 144 -21.94 -4.09 8.82
C ASP A 144 -21.14 -2.80 8.58
N GLY A 145 -19.81 -2.93 8.42
CA GLY A 145 -18.88 -1.80 8.32
C GLY A 145 -18.67 -1.02 9.62
N ASN A 146 -19.28 -1.42 10.73
CA ASN A 146 -19.10 -0.81 12.05
C ASN A 146 -18.02 -1.53 12.84
N ILE A 147 -16.78 -1.44 12.36
CA ILE A 147 -15.59 -2.00 13.00
C ILE A 147 -14.57 -0.89 13.24
N SER A 148 -13.96 -0.86 14.42
CA SER A 148 -12.93 0.15 14.73
C SER A 148 -11.66 -0.13 13.93
N ALA A 149 -10.85 0.90 13.68
CA ALA A 149 -9.57 0.73 12.99
C ALA A 149 -8.61 -0.23 13.73
N ARG A 150 -8.65 -0.23 15.07
CA ARG A 150 -7.86 -1.14 15.91
C ARG A 150 -8.32 -2.59 15.80
N ASP A 151 -9.63 -2.81 15.81
CA ASP A 151 -10.18 -4.16 15.71
C ASP A 151 -9.99 -4.72 14.30
N LEU A 152 -10.18 -3.87 13.28
CA LEU A 152 -9.95 -4.25 11.89
C LEU A 152 -8.47 -4.54 11.61
N SER A 153 -7.53 -3.72 12.11
CA SER A 153 -6.10 -4.01 11.93
C SER A 153 -5.69 -5.30 12.64
N SER A 154 -6.25 -5.58 13.82
CA SER A 154 -6.07 -6.86 14.52
C SER A 154 -6.66 -8.03 13.73
N ALA A 155 -7.85 -7.85 13.13
CA ALA A 155 -8.50 -8.86 12.30
C ALA A 155 -7.72 -9.13 11.00
N MET A 156 -7.07 -8.12 10.42
CA MET A 156 -6.18 -8.28 9.26
C MET A 156 -5.01 -9.21 9.59
N VAL A 157 -4.34 -8.98 10.72
CA VAL A 157 -3.25 -9.85 11.21
C VAL A 157 -3.76 -11.27 11.44
N ALA A 158 -4.90 -11.44 12.12
CA ALA A 158 -5.49 -12.74 12.39
C ALA A 158 -5.84 -13.51 11.10
N SER A 159 -6.47 -12.83 10.14
CA SER A 159 -6.88 -13.40 8.85
C SER A 159 -5.67 -13.83 8.02
N TYR A 160 -4.59 -13.06 8.06
CA TYR A 160 -3.33 -13.43 7.43
C TYR A 160 -2.77 -14.74 8.02
N ILE A 161 -2.67 -14.83 9.35
CA ILE A 161 -2.16 -16.02 10.02
C ILE A 161 -3.05 -17.24 9.76
N GLU A 162 -4.38 -17.07 9.71
CA GLU A 162 -5.31 -18.12 9.34
C GLU A 162 -5.08 -18.59 7.90
N GLY A 163 -4.99 -17.67 6.95
CA GLY A 163 -4.69 -17.99 5.55
C GLY A 163 -3.40 -18.77 5.37
N MET A 164 -2.33 -18.37 6.06
CA MET A 164 -1.05 -19.09 5.98
C MET A 164 -1.14 -20.50 6.56
N ARG A 165 -1.94 -20.72 7.62
CA ARG A 165 -2.21 -22.06 8.14
C ARG A 165 -2.96 -22.93 7.14
N ASP A 166 -3.98 -22.39 6.45
CA ASP A 166 -4.72 -23.12 5.41
C ASP A 166 -3.78 -23.59 4.29
N TYR A 167 -2.85 -22.72 3.88
CA TYR A 167 -1.83 -23.04 2.88
C TYR A 167 -0.66 -23.88 3.41
N ARG A 168 -0.67 -24.23 4.70
CA ARG A 168 0.41 -24.95 5.39
C ARG A 168 1.78 -24.26 5.31
N ILE A 169 1.76 -22.94 5.14
CA ILE A 169 2.95 -22.09 5.15
C ILE A 169 3.27 -21.76 6.62
N ARG A 170 4.55 -21.88 6.99
CA ARG A 170 5.05 -21.62 8.34
C ARG A 170 6.11 -20.53 8.28
N LEU A 171 6.46 -19.99 9.44
CA LEU A 171 7.50 -18.97 9.59
C LEU A 171 7.15 -17.67 8.84
N VAL A 172 5.95 -17.17 9.09
CA VAL A 172 5.47 -15.88 8.58
C VAL A 172 5.41 -14.87 9.73
N THR A 173 5.58 -13.60 9.41
CA THR A 173 5.42 -12.49 10.36
C THR A 173 4.34 -11.54 9.86
N GLN A 174 3.58 -10.95 10.77
CA GLN A 174 2.56 -9.95 10.44
C GLN A 174 2.25 -9.18 11.72
N SER A 175 2.16 -7.85 11.62
CA SER A 175 1.92 -7.00 12.78
C SER A 175 1.02 -5.83 12.43
N ALA A 176 0.34 -5.30 13.44
CA ALA A 176 -0.39 -4.03 13.36
C ALA A 176 0.31 -3.02 14.28
N ILE A 177 0.92 -2.01 13.67
CA ILE A 177 1.68 -0.95 14.34
C ILE A 177 0.74 0.23 14.59
N ASP A 178 0.64 0.65 15.85
CA ASP A 178 -0.10 1.83 16.27
C ASP A 178 0.75 3.09 16.00
N MET A 179 0.37 3.86 14.98
CA MET A 179 1.18 4.97 14.50
C MET A 179 1.15 6.19 15.42
N GLU A 180 0.19 6.24 16.36
CA GLU A 180 0.16 7.29 17.39
C GLU A 180 1.28 7.14 18.41
N GLN A 181 1.92 5.97 18.48
CA GLN A 181 3.05 5.69 19.39
C GLN A 181 4.43 5.90 18.73
N ILE A 182 4.47 6.35 17.47
CA ILE A 182 5.69 6.61 16.72
C ILE A 182 5.93 8.14 16.67
N GLU A 183 6.84 8.63 17.51
CA GLU A 183 7.19 10.07 17.64
C GLU A 183 8.30 10.53 16.68
#